data_AF-U5W700-F1
#
_entry.id   AF-U5W700-F1
#
_cell.length_a   1.000
_cell.length_b   1.000
_cell.length_c   1.000
_cell.angle_alpha   90.00
_cell.angle_beta   90.00
_cell.angle_gamma   90.00
#
_symmetry.space_group_name_H-M   'P 1'
#
loop_
_entity.id
_entity.type
_entity.pdbx_description
1 polymer ?
#
loop_
_entity_poly.entity_id
_entity_poly.type
_entity_poly.pdbx_seq_one_letter_code
_entity_poly.pdbx_strand_id
1 'polypeptide(L)'
;MATIVALALLAVPRAVLHDLDVIHEGTVLNAVLVFVPLLIWVVVAVLHASNPFLALLATGCVYGLCLAVVHTVFWSPGTVDTAIPDLVLRGAVILSSLFTGIALGTVCGVVAWGLGRLRTSGCRRSRR
;
A
#
# COMPACT_ATOMS: atom_id res chain seq x y z
N MET A 1 11.59 11.88 -1.74
CA MET A 1 10.55 11.87 -0.68
C MET A 1 9.17 12.24 -1.20
N ALA A 2 9.01 13.36 -1.92
CA ALA A 2 7.71 13.74 -2.49
C ALA A 2 7.00 12.63 -3.29
N THR A 3 7.72 11.91 -4.18
CA THR A 3 7.16 10.79 -4.94
C THR A 3 6.66 9.64 -4.07
N ILE A 4 7.38 9.31 -2.98
CA ILE A 4 7.01 8.23 -2.06
C ILE A 4 5.69 8.57 -1.36
N VAL A 5 5.57 9.80 -0.87
CA VAL A 5 4.34 10.29 -0.23
C VAL A 5 3.19 10.33 -1.24
N ALA A 6 3.42 10.84 -2.45
CA ALA A 6 2.40 10.92 -3.49
C ALA A 6 1.87 9.53 -3.89
N LEU A 7 2.76 8.55 -4.06
CA LEU A 7 2.38 7.17 -4.33
C LEU A 7 1.57 6.60 -3.15
N ALA A 8 2.06 6.75 -1.91
CA ALA A 8 1.35 6.25 -0.72
C ALA A 8 -0.07 6.81 -0.63
N LEU A 9 -0.23 8.13 -0.84
CA LEU A 9 -1.53 8.81 -0.80
C LEU A 9 -2.49 8.34 -1.90
N LEU A 10 -2.00 7.80 -3.01
CA LEU A 10 -2.85 7.32 -4.10
C LEU A 10 -3.75 6.13 -3.70
N ALA A 11 -3.31 5.32 -2.74
CA ALA A 11 -4.06 4.17 -2.25
C ALA A 11 -4.99 4.52 -1.06
N VAL A 12 -4.82 5.70 -0.44
CA VAL A 12 -5.59 6.14 0.74
C VAL A 12 -7.09 6.32 0.45
N PRO A 13 -7.53 6.90 -0.70
CA PRO A 13 -8.96 7.08 -0.97
C PRO A 13 -9.78 5.79 -0.86
N ARG A 14 -9.20 4.65 -1.27
CA ARG A 14 -9.84 3.35 -1.14
C ARG A 14 -10.12 3.01 0.33
N ALA A 15 -9.14 3.20 1.20
CA ALA A 15 -9.27 2.87 2.62
C ALA A 15 -10.35 3.74 3.29
N VAL A 16 -10.38 5.04 2.99
CA VAL A 16 -11.42 5.95 3.50
C VAL A 16 -12.81 5.55 3.00
N LEU A 17 -12.96 5.27 1.70
CA LEU A 17 -14.25 4.87 1.13
C LEU A 17 -14.73 3.50 1.63
N HIS A 18 -13.80 2.58 1.89
CA HIS A 18 -14.09 1.24 2.42
C HIS A 18 -14.50 1.31 3.90
N ASP A 19 -13.79 2.09 4.72
CA ASP A 19 -14.14 2.26 6.13
C ASP A 19 -15.46 3.03 6.33
N LEU A 20 -15.83 3.91 5.40
CA LEU A 20 -17.12 4.61 5.39
C LEU A 20 -18.26 3.77 4.79
N ASP A 21 -18.01 2.51 4.42
CA ASP A 21 -18.96 1.59 3.80
C ASP A 21 -19.59 2.15 2.49
N VAL A 22 -18.88 3.06 1.81
CA VAL A 22 -19.33 3.64 0.53
C VAL A 22 -19.06 2.68 -0.62
N ILE A 23 -17.93 1.97 -0.56
CA ILE A 23 -17.56 0.96 -1.55
C ILE A 23 -17.59 -0.43 -0.93
N HIS A 24 -18.21 -1.35 -1.66
CA HIS A 24 -18.40 -2.71 -1.20
C HIS A 24 -17.42 -3.66 -1.87
N GLU A 25 -17.01 -4.69 -1.14
CA GLU A 25 -16.17 -5.77 -1.66
C GLU A 25 -16.90 -6.52 -2.79
N GLY A 26 -16.14 -7.01 -3.77
CA GLY A 26 -16.70 -7.65 -4.97
C GLY A 26 -17.19 -6.70 -6.06
N THR A 27 -17.24 -5.39 -5.82
CA THR A 27 -17.58 -4.41 -6.86
C THR A 27 -16.39 -4.09 -7.78
N VAL A 28 -16.66 -3.75 -9.03
CA VAL A 28 -15.64 -3.31 -10.01
C VAL A 28 -14.89 -2.08 -9.49
N LEU A 29 -15.60 -1.14 -8.87
CA LEU A 29 -15.00 0.08 -8.31
C LEU A 29 -13.99 -0.23 -7.21
N ASN A 30 -14.31 -1.14 -6.27
CA ASN A 30 -13.36 -1.58 -5.26
C ASN A 30 -12.13 -2.25 -5.90
N ALA A 31 -12.31 -3.10 -6.90
CA ALA A 31 -11.19 -3.72 -7.61
C ALA A 31 -10.27 -2.67 -8.26
N VAL A 32 -10.84 -1.68 -8.96
CA VAL A 32 -10.08 -0.58 -9.56
C VAL A 32 -9.28 0.18 -8.50
N LEU A 33 -9.92 0.56 -7.39
CA LEU A 33 -9.28 1.32 -6.31
C LEU A 33 -8.21 0.52 -5.56
N VAL A 34 -8.27 -0.81 -5.58
CA VAL A 34 -7.23 -1.69 -5.02
C VAL A 34 -6.05 -1.84 -5.99
N PHE A 35 -6.32 -2.19 -7.25
CA PHE A 35 -5.25 -2.59 -8.17
C PHE A 35 -4.57 -1.41 -8.89
N VAL A 36 -5.31 -0.35 -9.23
CA VAL A 36 -4.76 0.77 -10.00
C VAL A 36 -3.66 1.52 -9.23
N PRO A 37 -3.82 1.88 -7.95
CA PRO A 37 -2.74 2.51 -7.19
C PRO A 37 -1.47 1.64 -7.13
N LEU A 38 -1.62 0.34 -6.86
CA LEU A 38 -0.50 -0.60 -6.78
C LEU A 38 0.21 -0.76 -8.13
N LEU A 39 -0.54 -0.78 -9.24
CA LEU A 39 0.04 -0.81 -10.58
C LEU A 39 0.86 0.46 -10.84
N ILE A 40 0.32 1.64 -10.47
CA ILE A 40 1.02 2.92 -10.61
C ILE A 40 2.30 2.93 -9.77
N TRP A 41 2.27 2.41 -8.55
CA TRP A 41 3.47 2.26 -7.71
C TRP A 41 4.57 1.50 -8.45
N VAL A 42 4.26 0.30 -8.94
CA VAL A 42 5.22 -0.56 -9.64
C VAL A 42 5.75 0.13 -10.90
N VAL A 43 4.87 0.68 -11.74
CA VAL A 43 5.27 1.35 -12.98
C VAL A 43 6.18 2.53 -12.70
N VAL A 44 5.81 3.42 -11.78
CA VAL A 44 6.61 4.60 -11.44
C VAL A 44 7.96 4.20 -10.88
N ALA A 45 8.01 3.22 -9.97
CA ALA A 45 9.25 2.74 -9.38
C ALA A 45 10.20 2.12 -10.42
N VAL A 46 9.70 1.25 -11.31
CA VAL A 46 10.51 0.62 -12.36
C VAL A 46 11.08 1.66 -13.34
N LEU A 47 10.33 2.73 -13.62
CA LEU A 47 10.72 3.75 -14.60
C LEU A 47 11.67 4.82 -14.03
N HIS A 48 11.49 5.21 -12.77
CA HIS A 48 12.11 6.43 -12.23
C HIS A 48 13.00 6.20 -11.01
N ALA A 49 12.89 5.05 -10.31
CA ALA A 49 13.67 4.83 -9.10
C ALA A 49 14.98 4.11 -9.38
N SER A 50 16.09 4.64 -8.86
CA SER A 50 17.40 3.97 -8.90
C SER A 50 17.40 2.64 -8.14
N ASN A 51 16.58 2.52 -7.10
CA ASN A 51 16.33 1.28 -6.38
C ASN A 51 14.80 1.09 -6.19
N PRO A 52 14.13 0.38 -7.11
CA PRO A 52 12.67 0.25 -7.09
C PRO A 52 12.16 -0.51 -5.87
N PHE A 53 12.95 -1.47 -5.35
CA PHE A 53 12.57 -2.22 -4.15
C PHE A 53 12.49 -1.30 -2.92
N LEU A 54 13.56 -0.55 -2.64
CA LEU A 54 13.59 0.36 -1.49
C LEU A 54 12.55 1.48 -1.62
N ALA A 55 12.32 1.99 -2.83
CA ALA A 55 11.30 3.00 -3.06
C ALA A 55 9.89 2.49 -2.71
N LEU A 56 9.56 1.25 -3.09
CA LEU A 56 8.26 0.66 -2.83
C LEU A 56 8.10 0.17 -1.39
N LEU A 57 9.17 -0.31 -0.76
CA LEU A 57 9.18 -0.60 0.66
C LEU A 57 8.88 0.67 1.48
N ALA A 58 9.57 1.78 1.19
CA ALA A 58 9.32 3.06 1.84
C ALA A 58 7.89 3.58 1.58
N THR A 59 7.39 3.42 0.35
CA THR A 59 6.01 3.79 -0.01
C THR A 59 5.00 2.96 0.80
N GLY A 60 5.24 1.66 0.93
CA GLY A 60 4.44 0.76 1.77
C GLY A 60 4.44 1.16 3.25
N CYS A 61 5.60 1.55 3.81
CA CYS A 61 5.66 2.05 5.19
C CYS A 61 4.83 3.32 5.39
N VAL A 62 4.94 4.31 4.48
CA VAL A 62 4.14 5.54 4.55
C VAL A 62 2.65 5.23 4.39
N TYR A 63 2.30 4.34 3.46
CA TYR A 63 0.91 3.91 3.28
C TYR A 63 0.38 3.18 4.52
N GLY A 64 1.16 2.32 5.17
CA GLY A 64 0.79 1.67 6.43
C GLY A 64 0.52 2.64 7.57
N LEU A 65 1.29 3.74 7.65
CA LEU A 65 1.00 4.84 8.57
C LEU A 65 -0.31 5.54 8.23
N CYS A 66 -0.57 5.82 6.94
CA CYS A 66 -1.85 6.37 6.51
C CYS A 66 -3.03 5.44 6.85
N LEU A 67 -2.88 4.13 6.64
CA LEU A 67 -3.89 3.13 7.01
C LEU A 67 -4.16 3.14 8.52
N ALA A 68 -3.11 3.21 9.33
CA ALA A 68 -3.28 3.28 10.78
C ALA A 68 -4.10 4.51 11.19
N VAL A 69 -3.84 5.67 10.57
CA VAL A 69 -4.62 6.89 10.79
C VAL A 69 -6.05 6.73 10.31
N VAL A 70 -6.27 6.25 9.08
CA VAL A 70 -7.61 6.07 8.51
C VAL A 70 -8.43 5.14 9.40
N HIS A 71 -7.93 3.95 9.71
CA HIS A 71 -8.64 3.01 10.55
C HIS A 71 -8.85 3.59 11.96
N THR A 72 -7.87 4.20 12.61
CA THR A 72 -8.11 4.77 13.95
C THR A 72 -9.09 5.95 13.99
N VAL A 73 -9.27 6.67 12.88
CA VAL A 73 -10.18 7.83 12.78
C VAL A 73 -11.58 7.42 12.34
N PHE A 74 -11.68 6.53 11.35
CA PHE A 74 -12.96 6.14 10.74
C PHE A 74 -13.55 4.87 11.35
N TRP A 75 -12.72 3.99 11.93
CA TRP A 75 -13.20 2.83 12.67
C TRP A 75 -13.54 3.22 14.12
N SER A 76 -14.83 3.29 14.40
CA SER A 76 -15.31 3.21 15.79
C SER A 76 -15.50 1.74 16.13
N PRO A 77 -14.76 1.16 17.11
CA PRO A 77 -15.33 0.03 17.81
C PRO A 77 -16.65 0.57 18.38
N GLY A 78 -17.79 0.01 17.99
CA GLY A 78 -19.08 0.46 18.53
C GLY A 78 -19.09 0.33 20.06
N THR A 79 -20.24 0.54 20.69
CA THR A 79 -20.49 0.12 22.08
C THR A 79 -20.50 -1.41 22.22
N VAL A 80 -19.55 -2.10 21.58
CA VAL A 80 -19.26 -3.49 21.85
C VAL A 80 -18.66 -3.48 23.24
N ASP A 81 -19.40 -4.04 24.19
CA ASP A 81 -18.93 -4.37 25.53
C ASP A 81 -17.85 -5.44 25.40
N THR A 82 -16.66 -5.04 24.94
CA THR A 82 -15.53 -5.93 24.85
C THR A 82 -14.83 -5.94 26.19
N ALA A 83 -14.60 -7.13 26.75
CA ALA A 83 -13.68 -7.30 27.87
C ALA A 83 -12.23 -6.84 27.54
N ILE A 84 -11.95 -6.53 26.27
CA ILE A 84 -10.67 -6.00 25.78
C ILE A 84 -10.68 -4.47 25.87
N PRO A 85 -9.65 -3.85 26.46
CA PRO A 85 -9.52 -2.39 26.48
C PRO A 85 -9.38 -1.79 25.07
N ASP A 86 -10.05 -0.65 24.83
CA ASP A 86 -9.97 0.11 23.56
C ASP A 86 -8.52 0.38 23.11
N LEU A 87 -7.61 0.64 24.06
CA LEU A 87 -6.19 0.85 23.78
C LEU A 87 -5.53 -0.37 23.10
N VAL A 88 -5.91 -1.58 23.50
CA VAL A 88 -5.36 -2.82 22.91
C VAL A 88 -5.89 -2.99 21.48
N LEU A 89 -7.18 -2.71 21.25
CA LEU A 89 -7.77 -2.74 19.92
C LEU A 89 -7.11 -1.73 18.99
N ARG A 90 -6.92 -0.48 19.45
CA ARG A 90 -6.19 0.55 18.68
C ARG A 90 -4.76 0.14 18.38
N GLY A 91 -4.06 -0.44 19.36
CA GLY A 91 -2.70 -0.96 19.16
C GLY A 91 -2.66 -2.05 18.09
N ALA A 92 -3.63 -2.98 18.10
CA ALA A 92 -3.75 -4.02 17.10
C ALA A 92 -4.03 -3.45 15.70
N VAL A 93 -4.92 -2.47 15.59
CA VAL A 93 -5.23 -1.76 14.32
C VAL A 93 -4.00 -1.06 13.76
N ILE A 94 -3.24 -0.36 14.60
CA ILE A 94 -2.02 0.33 14.15
C ILE A 94 -0.98 -0.70 13.66
N LEU A 95 -0.77 -1.77 14.43
CA LEU A 95 0.21 -2.81 14.08
C LEU A 95 -0.17 -3.54 12.78
N SER A 96 -1.44 -3.92 12.62
CA SER A 96 -1.93 -4.58 11.42
C SER A 96 -1.86 -3.67 10.18
N SER A 97 -2.12 -2.38 10.36
CA SER A 97 -2.00 -1.38 9.29
C SER A 97 -0.55 -1.23 8.79
N LEU A 98 0.40 -1.14 9.73
CA LEU A 98 1.82 -1.11 9.41
C LEU A 98 2.26 -2.38 8.70
N PHE A 99 1.86 -3.55 9.23
CA PHE A 99 2.16 -4.83 8.62
C PHE A 99 1.60 -4.91 7.19
N THR A 100 0.36 -4.48 6.97
CA THR A 100 -0.29 -4.45 5.65
C THR A 100 0.48 -3.55 4.68
N GLY A 101 0.85 -2.35 5.11
CA GLY A 101 1.65 -1.42 4.30
C GLY A 101 3.01 -2.00 3.91
N ILE A 102 3.75 -2.57 4.87
CA ILE A 102 5.05 -3.20 4.65
C ILE A 102 4.92 -4.40 3.70
N ALA A 103 3.91 -5.25 3.91
CA ALA A 103 3.65 -6.41 3.07
C ALA A 103 3.39 -5.99 1.62
N LEU A 104 2.50 -5.02 1.39
CA LEU A 104 2.21 -4.49 0.05
C LEU A 104 3.44 -3.85 -0.60
N GLY A 105 4.18 -3.03 0.14
CA GLY A 105 5.41 -2.40 -0.34
C GLY A 105 6.48 -3.42 -0.73
N THR A 106 6.62 -4.48 0.07
CA THR A 106 7.55 -5.58 -0.19
C THR A 106 7.15 -6.37 -1.44
N VAL A 107 5.88 -6.77 -1.55
CA VAL A 107 5.36 -7.51 -2.72
C VAL A 107 5.55 -6.70 -3.99
N CYS A 108 5.12 -5.44 -3.99
CA CYS A 108 5.30 -4.54 -5.14
C CYS A 108 6.78 -4.31 -5.44
N GLY A 109 7.61 -4.17 -4.41
CA GLY A 109 9.07 -4.03 -4.51
C GLY A 109 9.73 -5.22 -5.20
N VAL A 110 9.38 -6.44 -4.80
CA VAL A 110 9.88 -7.68 -5.41
C VAL A 110 9.47 -7.76 -6.88
N VAL A 111 8.20 -7.45 -7.19
CA VAL A 111 7.71 -7.42 -8.58
C VAL A 111 8.49 -6.40 -9.41
N ALA A 112 8.62 -5.16 -8.93
CA ALA A 112 9.34 -4.10 -9.63
C ALA A 112 10.82 -4.43 -9.84
N TRP A 113 11.47 -5.02 -8.85
CA TRP A 113 12.84 -5.48 -8.96
C TRP A 113 13.01 -6.59 -10.00
N GLY A 114 12.09 -7.56 -10.02
CA GLY A 114 12.04 -8.61 -11.04
C GLY A 114 11.91 -8.05 -12.45
N LEU A 115 10.98 -7.11 -12.65
CA LEU A 115 10.78 -6.42 -13.93
C LEU A 115 12.02 -5.61 -14.35
N GLY A 116 12.70 -4.94 -13.41
CA GLY A 116 13.94 -4.20 -13.66
C GLY A 116 15.09 -5.10 -14.14
N ARG A 117 15.20 -6.32 -13.61
CA ARG A 117 16.18 -7.31 -14.09
C ARG A 117 15.91 -7.73 -15.53
N LEU A 118 14.65 -7.98 -15.89
CA LEU A 118 14.29 -8.38 -17.27
C LEU A 118 14.68 -7.30 -18.29
N ARG A 119 14.50 -6.01 -17.96
CA ARG A 119 14.92 -4.90 -18.82
C ARG A 119 16.43 -4.85 -19.05
N THR A 120 17.21 -5.01 -17.99
CA THR A 120 18.69 -4.95 -18.11
C THR A 120 19.26 -6.17 -18.83
N SER A 121 18.67 -7.36 -18.66
CA SER A 121 19.04 -8.57 -19.39
C SER A 121 18.80 -8.47 -20.90
N GLY A 122 17.69 -7.86 -21.33
CA GLY A 122 17.38 -7.67 -22.76
C GLY A 122 18.40 -6.78 -23.48
N CYS A 123 18.83 -5.68 -22.83
CA CYS A 123 19.81 -4.76 -23.41
C CYS A 123 21.21 -5.39 -23.53
N ARG A 124 21.57 -6.30 -22.61
CA ARG A 124 22.85 -7.02 -22.65
C ARG A 124 22.93 -8.08 -23.76
N ARG A 125 21.78 -8.65 -24.15
CA ARG A 125 21.69 -9.70 -25.18
C ARG A 125 21.75 -9.14 -26.61
N SER A 126 21.36 -7.88 -26.82
CA SER A 126 21.41 -7.19 -28.11
C SER A 126 22.79 -6.66 -28.51
N ARG A 127 23.77 -6.63 -27.59
CA ARG A 127 25.14 -6.12 -27.83
C ARG A 127 26.19 -7.22 -28.08
N ARG A 128 25.79 -8.49 -28.16
CA ARG A 128 26.64 -9.61 -28.58
C ARG A 128 26.19 -10.10 -29.93
#